data_AF-A0A9N9EB88-F1
#
_entry.id   AF-A0A9N9EB88-F1
#
_cell.length_a   1.000
_cell.length_b   1.000
_cell.length_c   1.000
_cell.angle_alpha   90.00
_cell.angle_beta   90.00
_cell.angle_gamma   90.00
#
_symmetry.space_group_name_H-M   'P 1'
#
loop_
_entity.id
_entity.type
_entity.pdbx_description
1 polymer ?
#
loop_
_entity_poly.entity_id
_entity_poly.type
_entity_poly.pdbx_seq_one_letter_code
_entity_poly.pdbx_strand_id
1 'polypeptide(L)'
;MASCYALPYGIFGFTCWTLSLLSNFFIIFGNLPLFTPWLWRKEVYESQSIYFAFIASLMTIGPAIYTCIRCHEEWILIILAVGQLSPWAFKMINDAEASKSNYLDRDYFYLACGIPLTILLSITGWTGLIALIIKLEHTQYAVNHFIFILLASFLFLICIPYVKGDSKKAIRYMICYVAATTHLIGTHYILGKISGDFSGLKSSGVLSALIFFVGKRLLFLDISCNC
;
A
#
# COMPACT_ATOMS: atom_id res chain seq x y z
N MET A 1 3.54 -3.20 23.38
CA MET A 1 3.67 -3.54 21.95
C MET A 1 3.06 -2.48 21.03
N ALA A 2 1.73 -2.32 20.92
CA ALA A 2 1.15 -1.41 19.93
C ALA A 2 1.33 0.11 20.22
N SER A 3 1.78 0.49 21.41
CA SER A 3 1.98 1.90 21.80
C SER A 3 3.18 2.59 21.12
N CYS A 4 4.14 1.83 20.58
CA CYS A 4 5.28 2.39 19.85
C CYS A 4 5.01 2.57 18.34
N TYR A 5 3.96 1.90 17.81
CA TYR A 5 3.68 1.84 16.38
C TYR A 5 3.08 3.18 15.90
N ALA A 6 3.71 3.79 14.90
CA ALA A 6 3.38 5.16 14.46
C ALA A 6 2.84 5.25 13.03
N LEU A 7 2.64 4.11 12.36
CA LEU A 7 1.99 4.05 11.05
C LEU A 7 0.47 3.85 11.19
N PRO A 8 -0.33 4.20 10.16
CA PRO A 8 -1.77 3.98 10.18
C PRO A 8 -2.14 2.51 10.47
N TYR A 9 -3.10 2.30 11.36
CA TYR A 9 -3.75 1.03 11.65
C TYR A 9 -5.24 1.27 11.93
N GLY A 10 -5.99 0.24 12.31
CA GLY A 10 -7.43 0.37 12.56
C GLY A 10 -8.17 0.93 11.34
N ILE A 11 -9.28 1.62 11.59
CA ILE A 11 -10.16 2.20 10.56
C ILE A 11 -9.38 3.17 9.67
N PHE A 12 -8.51 4.02 10.22
CA PHE A 12 -7.73 4.93 9.40
C PHE A 12 -6.81 4.20 8.42
N GLY A 13 -6.12 3.14 8.87
CA GLY A 13 -5.33 2.27 8.00
C GLY A 13 -6.18 1.58 6.92
N PHE A 14 -7.35 1.06 7.29
CA PHE A 14 -8.31 0.50 6.34
C PHE A 14 -8.71 1.51 5.26
N THR A 15 -9.09 2.73 5.64
CA THR A 15 -9.42 3.81 4.69
C THR A 15 -8.24 4.11 3.78
N CYS A 16 -7.02 4.20 4.31
CA CYS A 16 -5.81 4.41 3.50
C CYS A 16 -5.64 3.32 2.44
N TRP A 17 -5.81 2.05 2.82
CA TRP A 17 -5.68 0.91 1.93
C TRP A 17 -6.78 0.90 0.86
N THR A 18 -8.04 1.11 1.25
CA THR A 18 -9.19 1.15 0.32
C THR A 18 -9.03 2.27 -0.71
N LEU A 19 -8.59 3.47 -0.29
CA LEU A 19 -8.33 4.57 -1.21
C LEU A 19 -7.18 4.26 -2.19
N SER A 20 -6.13 3.55 -1.76
CA SER A 20 -5.08 3.08 -2.69
C SER A 20 -5.60 2.03 -3.68
N LEU A 21 -6.44 1.11 -3.22
CA LEU A 21 -7.05 0.10 -4.08
C LEU A 21 -7.93 0.76 -5.15
N LEU A 22 -8.84 1.66 -4.74
CA LEU A 22 -9.72 2.38 -5.65
C LEU A 22 -8.91 3.21 -6.65
N SER A 23 -7.88 3.93 -6.20
CA SER A 23 -7.03 4.71 -7.11
C SER A 23 -6.35 3.85 -8.17
N ASN A 24 -5.77 2.70 -7.77
CA ASN A 24 -5.16 1.80 -8.73
C ASN A 24 -6.20 1.18 -9.67
N PHE A 25 -7.39 0.85 -9.19
CA PHE A 25 -8.49 0.37 -10.02
C PHE A 25 -8.88 1.38 -11.11
N PHE A 26 -9.09 2.65 -10.75
CA PHE A 26 -9.45 3.70 -11.72
C PHE A 26 -8.32 3.99 -12.72
N ILE A 27 -7.05 3.92 -12.30
CA ILE A 27 -5.90 4.06 -13.21
C ILE A 27 -5.84 2.88 -14.19
N ILE A 28 -5.90 1.64 -13.68
CA ILE A 28 -5.70 0.41 -14.46
C ILE A 28 -6.84 0.17 -15.46
N PHE A 29 -8.10 0.41 -15.06
CA PHE A 29 -9.26 0.13 -15.92
C PHE A 29 -9.84 1.35 -16.62
N GLY A 30 -9.74 2.53 -15.99
CA GLY A 30 -10.35 3.74 -16.50
C GLY A 30 -9.35 4.73 -17.10
N ASN A 31 -8.04 4.53 -16.90
CA ASN A 31 -7.01 5.54 -17.19
C ASN A 31 -7.31 6.89 -16.49
N LEU A 32 -7.98 6.83 -15.33
CA LEU A 32 -8.48 8.00 -14.60
C LEU A 32 -7.73 8.15 -13.29
N PRO A 33 -6.93 9.22 -13.11
CA PRO A 33 -6.28 9.47 -11.84
C PRO A 33 -7.28 10.07 -10.84
N LEU A 34 -7.75 9.26 -9.90
CA LEU A 34 -8.83 9.64 -8.96
C LEU A 34 -8.55 10.93 -8.18
N PHE A 35 -7.29 11.17 -7.81
CA PHE A 35 -6.88 12.32 -7.00
C PHE A 35 -6.47 13.56 -7.81
N THR A 36 -6.44 13.49 -9.13
CA THR A 36 -6.20 14.64 -10.03
C THR A 36 -7.37 14.83 -11.01
N PRO A 37 -8.54 15.27 -10.51
CA PRO A 37 -9.74 15.44 -11.35
C PRO A 37 -9.55 16.39 -12.53
N TRP A 38 -8.62 17.34 -12.44
CA TRP A 38 -8.27 18.24 -13.54
C TRP A 38 -7.59 17.53 -14.74
N LEU A 39 -7.06 16.31 -14.54
CA LEU A 39 -6.47 15.50 -15.62
C LEU A 39 -7.46 14.50 -16.24
N TRP A 40 -8.69 14.38 -15.74
CA TRP A 40 -9.68 13.41 -16.26
C TRP A 40 -10.08 13.64 -17.72
N ARG A 41 -9.87 14.84 -18.25
CA ARG A 41 -10.11 15.16 -19.67
C ARG A 41 -8.94 14.83 -20.59
N LYS A 42 -7.77 14.51 -20.04
CA LYS A 42 -6.63 14.07 -20.86
C LYS A 42 -6.85 12.61 -21.27
N GLU A 43 -6.63 12.30 -22.53
CA GLU A 43 -6.79 10.95 -23.08
C GLU A 43 -5.74 9.96 -22.54
N VAL A 44 -4.65 10.46 -21.94
CA VAL A 44 -3.48 9.69 -21.54
C VAL A 44 -3.08 10.03 -20.11
N TYR A 45 -2.92 9.01 -19.26
CA TYR A 45 -2.30 9.14 -17.95
C TYR A 45 -0.78 9.24 -18.11
N GLU A 46 -0.19 10.22 -17.44
CA GLU A 46 1.25 10.37 -17.35
C GLU A 46 1.71 9.94 -15.96
N SER A 47 2.81 9.19 -15.88
CA SER A 47 3.39 8.83 -14.59
C SER A 47 3.95 10.05 -13.89
N GLN A 48 3.88 10.00 -12.56
CA GLN A 48 4.31 11.07 -11.66
C GLN A 48 5.73 11.56 -11.99
N SER A 49 5.94 12.88 -11.98
CA SER A 49 7.27 13.46 -12.13
C SER A 49 8.24 12.97 -11.03
N ILE A 50 9.52 12.88 -11.37
CA ILE A 50 10.55 12.34 -10.47
C ILE A 50 10.68 13.15 -9.16
N TYR A 51 10.45 14.47 -9.22
CA TYR A 51 10.51 15.34 -8.05
C TYR A 51 9.39 15.03 -7.05
N PHE A 52 8.14 14.91 -7.54
CA PHE A 52 7.02 14.53 -6.69
C PHE A 52 7.14 13.08 -6.20
N ALA A 53 7.68 12.18 -7.02
CA ALA A 53 7.97 10.80 -6.61
C ALA A 53 8.98 10.75 -5.46
N PHE A 54 10.00 11.62 -5.48
CA PHE A 54 10.99 11.73 -4.40
C PHE A 54 10.36 12.24 -3.09
N ILE A 55 9.59 13.33 -3.15
CA ILE A 55 8.86 13.87 -1.98
C ILE A 55 7.92 12.80 -1.41
N ALA A 56 7.13 12.17 -2.27
CA ALA A 56 6.20 11.14 -1.85
C ALA A 56 6.93 9.96 -1.19
N SER A 57 8.11 9.58 -1.69
CA SER A 57 8.95 8.53 -1.11
C SER A 57 9.48 8.91 0.28
N LEU A 58 9.92 10.15 0.49
CA LEU A 58 10.32 10.61 1.83
C LEU A 58 9.15 10.57 2.81
N MET A 59 7.97 10.97 2.36
CA MET A 59 6.76 10.99 3.19
C MET A 59 6.17 9.60 3.45
N THR A 60 6.51 8.58 2.65
CA THR A 60 6.10 7.18 2.92
C THR A 60 7.17 6.41 3.69
N ILE A 61 8.45 6.53 3.33
CA ILE A 61 9.56 5.80 3.94
C ILE A 61 9.92 6.40 5.31
N GLY A 62 9.91 7.73 5.45
CA GLY A 62 10.27 8.42 6.70
C GLY A 62 9.45 7.95 7.91
N PRO A 63 8.10 7.95 7.86
CA PRO A 63 7.26 7.40 8.92
C PRO A 63 7.51 5.92 9.24
N ALA A 64 7.87 5.12 8.22
CA ALA A 64 8.24 3.72 8.41
C ALA A 64 9.58 3.61 9.18
N ILE A 65 10.60 4.38 8.79
CA ILE A 65 11.88 4.47 9.53
C ILE A 65 11.66 4.92 10.97
N TYR A 66 10.83 5.95 11.19
CA TYR A 66 10.50 6.42 12.53
C TYR A 66 9.87 5.31 13.38
N THR A 67 8.97 4.51 12.79
CA THR A 67 8.39 3.34 13.46
C THR A 67 9.45 2.28 13.77
N CYS A 68 10.40 2.03 12.85
CA CYS A 68 11.50 1.09 13.08
C CYS A 68 12.39 1.51 14.26
N ILE A 69 12.72 2.80 14.38
CA ILE A 69 13.52 3.32 15.49
C ILE A 69 12.75 3.21 16.82
N ARG A 70 11.46 3.58 16.81
CA ARG A 70 10.66 3.60 18.04
C ARG A 70 10.27 2.20 18.53
N CYS A 71 10.10 1.24 17.62
CA CYS A 71 9.79 -0.15 17.93
C CYS A 71 11.03 -1.07 17.80
N HIS A 72 12.24 -0.56 18.03
CA HIS A 72 13.50 -1.29 17.79
C HIS A 72 13.61 -2.63 18.54
N GLU A 73 12.90 -2.80 19.66
CA GLU A 73 12.89 -4.05 20.44
C GLU A 73 11.84 -5.06 19.94
N GLU A 74 10.92 -4.66 19.07
CA GLU A 74 9.79 -5.47 18.60
C GLU A 74 9.88 -5.70 17.09
N TRP A 75 10.76 -6.64 16.69
CA TRP A 75 11.05 -6.97 15.29
C TRP A 75 9.82 -7.24 14.41
N ILE A 76 8.75 -7.80 14.98
CA ILE A 76 7.49 -8.05 14.25
C ILE A 76 6.89 -6.73 13.76
N LEU A 77 6.89 -5.68 14.60
CA LEU A 77 6.35 -4.37 14.24
C LEU A 77 7.22 -3.66 13.19
N ILE A 78 8.55 -3.87 13.24
CA ILE A 78 9.50 -3.37 12.23
C ILE A 78 9.19 -4.00 10.87
N ILE A 79 9.07 -5.33 10.82
CA ILE A 79 8.78 -6.07 9.59
C ILE A 79 7.41 -5.64 9.02
N LEU A 80 6.40 -5.44 9.88
CA LEU A 80 5.10 -4.92 9.47
C LEU A 80 5.16 -3.48 8.94
N ALA A 81 5.98 -2.62 9.56
CA ALA A 81 6.17 -1.24 9.10
C ALA A 81 6.82 -1.19 7.72
N VAL A 82 7.84 -2.02 7.48
CA VAL A 82 8.45 -2.18 6.15
C VAL A 82 7.43 -2.70 5.15
N GLY A 83 6.64 -3.71 5.53
CA GLY A 83 5.57 -4.26 4.69
C GLY A 83 4.49 -3.26 4.29
N GLN A 84 4.28 -2.17 5.06
CA GLN A 84 3.34 -1.08 4.71
C GLN A 84 3.74 -0.29 3.46
N LEU A 85 4.98 -0.43 3.00
CA LEU A 85 5.51 0.21 1.80
C LEU A 85 5.18 -0.55 0.51
N SER A 86 4.61 -1.77 0.58
CA SER A 86 4.27 -2.54 -0.62
C SER A 86 3.32 -1.84 -1.61
N PRO A 87 2.31 -1.04 -1.20
CA PRO A 87 1.48 -0.30 -2.15
C PRO A 87 2.24 0.81 -2.86
N TRP A 88 3.26 1.40 -2.22
CA TRP A 88 4.12 2.43 -2.83
C TRP A 88 5.00 1.82 -3.92
N ALA A 89 5.65 0.69 -3.64
CA ALA A 89 6.45 -0.01 -4.65
C ALA A 89 5.59 -0.53 -5.81
N PHE A 90 4.40 -1.07 -5.52
CA PHE A 90 3.49 -1.52 -6.58
C PHE A 90 3.07 -0.37 -7.48
N LYS A 91 2.85 0.82 -6.92
CA LYS A 91 2.47 1.98 -7.71
C LYS A 91 3.54 2.34 -8.75
N MET A 92 4.82 2.17 -8.47
CA MET A 92 5.87 2.37 -9.48
C MET A 92 5.66 1.48 -10.71
N ILE A 93 5.30 0.21 -10.48
CA ILE A 93 4.95 -0.73 -11.56
C ILE A 93 3.72 -0.24 -12.33
N ASN A 94 2.68 0.17 -11.61
CA ASN A 94 1.46 0.66 -12.24
C ASN A 94 1.70 1.93 -13.06
N ASP A 95 2.49 2.86 -12.54
CA ASP A 95 2.86 4.10 -13.22
C ASP A 95 3.67 3.82 -14.49
N ALA A 96 4.61 2.87 -14.46
CA ALA A 96 5.38 2.49 -15.64
C ALA A 96 4.56 1.80 -16.74
N GLU A 97 3.56 1.00 -16.35
CA GLU A 97 2.75 0.21 -17.29
C GLU A 97 1.54 0.98 -17.84
N ALA A 98 1.00 1.91 -17.05
CA ALA A 98 -0.14 2.76 -17.44
C ALA A 98 0.31 4.04 -18.15
N SER A 99 1.54 4.52 -17.89
CA SER A 99 2.13 5.66 -18.59
C SER A 99 2.27 5.37 -20.09
N LYS A 100 1.75 6.27 -20.92
CA LYS A 100 2.11 6.34 -22.35
C LYS A 100 3.02 7.54 -22.63
N SER A 101 3.92 7.83 -21.69
CA SER A 101 4.86 8.94 -21.82
C SER A 101 5.95 8.65 -22.84
N ASN A 102 6.52 9.69 -23.45
CA ASN A 102 7.70 9.57 -24.31
C ASN A 102 9.01 9.28 -23.52
N TYR A 103 8.94 9.17 -22.19
CA TYR A 103 10.11 9.01 -21.31
C TYR A 103 10.36 7.54 -20.97
N LEU A 104 10.79 6.77 -21.99
CA LEU A 104 11.05 5.33 -21.88
C LEU A 104 12.04 4.96 -20.76
N ASP A 105 13.07 5.79 -20.53
CA ASP A 105 14.09 5.52 -19.51
C ASP A 105 13.52 5.58 -18.07
N ARG A 106 12.60 6.52 -17.80
CA ARG A 106 11.93 6.64 -16.51
C ARG A 106 11.03 5.44 -16.25
N ASP A 107 10.21 5.10 -17.24
CA ASP A 107 9.23 4.02 -17.10
C ASP A 107 9.95 2.66 -16.96
N TYR A 108 11.09 2.47 -17.65
CA TYR A 108 11.99 1.34 -17.42
C TYR A 108 12.58 1.30 -16.00
N PHE A 109 13.07 2.44 -15.49
CA PHE A 109 13.59 2.52 -14.11
C PHE A 109 12.51 2.16 -13.08
N TYR A 110 11.28 2.65 -13.25
CA TYR A 110 10.17 2.31 -12.37
C TYR A 110 9.81 0.82 -12.40
N LEU A 111 9.87 0.16 -13.57
CA LEU A 111 9.70 -1.29 -13.66
C LEU A 111 10.85 -2.06 -12.98
N ALA A 112 12.09 -1.70 -13.31
CA ALA A 112 13.30 -2.36 -12.82
C ALA A 112 13.42 -2.29 -11.29
N CYS A 113 13.04 -1.17 -10.68
CA CYS A 113 13.01 -1.01 -9.22
C CYS A 113 11.70 -1.51 -8.60
N GLY A 114 10.56 -1.24 -9.23
CA GLY A 114 9.23 -1.50 -8.68
C GLY A 114 8.95 -2.99 -8.47
N ILE A 115 9.32 -3.85 -9.43
CA ILE A 115 9.10 -5.30 -9.35
C ILE A 115 9.82 -5.93 -8.13
N PRO A 116 11.16 -5.83 -8.01
CA PRO A 116 11.87 -6.46 -6.89
C PRO A 116 11.46 -5.85 -5.55
N LEU A 117 11.24 -4.53 -5.47
CA LEU A 117 10.77 -3.88 -4.24
C LEU A 117 9.39 -4.38 -3.83
N THR A 118 8.46 -4.51 -4.77
CA THR A 118 7.11 -5.01 -4.48
C THR A 118 7.15 -6.44 -3.93
N ILE A 119 7.96 -7.32 -4.54
CA ILE A 119 8.12 -8.70 -4.09
C ILE A 119 8.70 -8.71 -2.67
N LEU A 120 9.80 -8.00 -2.43
CA LEU A 120 10.49 -7.96 -1.14
C LEU A 120 9.58 -7.39 -0.02
N LEU A 121 8.92 -6.26 -0.29
CA LEU A 121 8.05 -5.59 0.67
C LEU A 121 6.75 -6.38 0.93
N SER A 122 6.24 -7.09 -0.08
CA SER A 122 5.11 -8.01 0.09
C SER A 122 5.49 -9.19 0.99
N ILE A 123 6.60 -9.87 0.69
CA ILE A 123 7.08 -11.02 1.49
C ILE A 123 7.29 -10.60 2.95
N THR A 124 8.00 -9.49 3.18
CA THR A 124 8.21 -8.97 4.54
C THR A 124 6.89 -8.67 5.23
N GLY A 125 5.94 -8.00 4.56
CA GLY A 125 4.62 -7.74 5.11
C GLY A 125 3.83 -8.99 5.51
N TRP A 126 3.84 -10.02 4.66
CA TRP A 126 3.21 -11.31 4.95
C TRP A 126 3.89 -12.05 6.11
N THR A 127 5.22 -12.10 6.11
CA THR A 127 6.00 -12.70 7.21
C THR A 127 5.70 -12.00 8.54
N GLY A 128 5.65 -10.67 8.55
CA GLY A 128 5.32 -9.88 9.74
C GLY A 128 3.91 -10.17 10.25
N LEU A 129 2.93 -10.30 9.35
CA LEU A 129 1.55 -10.63 9.72
C LEU A 129 1.45 -12.04 10.31
N ILE A 130 2.07 -13.04 9.67
CA ILE A 130 2.05 -14.43 10.15
C ILE A 130 2.73 -14.52 11.52
N ALA A 131 3.90 -13.90 11.68
CA ALA A 131 4.61 -13.86 12.96
C ALA A 131 3.77 -13.20 14.07
N LEU A 132 3.05 -12.12 13.73
CA LEU A 132 2.13 -11.47 14.66
C LEU A 132 0.97 -12.40 15.06
N ILE A 133 0.37 -13.10 14.11
CA ILE A 133 -0.72 -14.07 14.37
C ILE A 133 -0.23 -15.17 15.31
N ILE A 134 0.91 -15.80 15.01
CA ILE A 134 1.49 -16.88 15.83
C ILE A 134 1.78 -16.37 17.25
N LYS A 135 2.39 -15.18 17.40
CA LYS A 135 2.68 -14.59 18.71
C LYS A 135 1.40 -14.39 19.53
N LEU A 136 0.29 -14.01 18.90
CA LEU A 136 -0.98 -13.75 19.59
C LEU A 136 -1.76 -15.00 19.95
N GLU A 137 -1.69 -16.02 19.09
CA GLU A 137 -2.27 -17.34 19.33
C GLU A 137 -1.66 -17.98 20.59
N HIS A 138 -0.33 -17.85 20.75
CA HIS A 138 0.36 -18.35 21.93
C HIS A 138 0.13 -17.53 23.20
N THR A 139 -0.25 -16.25 23.09
CA THR A 139 -0.23 -15.34 24.24
C THR A 139 -1.60 -14.98 24.80
N GLN A 140 -2.59 -14.50 24.04
CA GLN A 140 -3.81 -13.97 24.69
C GLN A 140 -5.13 -13.90 23.89
N TYR A 141 -5.26 -14.35 22.64
CA TYR A 141 -6.58 -14.31 21.97
C TYR A 141 -6.74 -15.46 20.97
N ALA A 142 -7.90 -16.11 20.99
CA ALA A 142 -8.38 -16.88 19.85
C ALA A 142 -8.36 -15.95 18.63
N VAL A 143 -7.42 -16.18 17.72
CA VAL A 143 -7.37 -15.49 16.43
C VAL A 143 -8.69 -15.83 15.74
N ASN A 144 -9.60 -14.86 15.73
CA ASN A 144 -10.96 -15.06 15.29
C ASN A 144 -10.93 -15.53 13.82
N HIS A 145 -11.66 -16.59 13.49
CA HIS A 145 -11.82 -17.12 12.12
C HIS A 145 -12.14 -16.01 11.11
N PHE A 146 -12.70 -14.90 11.56
CA PHE A 146 -12.90 -13.67 10.81
C PHE A 146 -11.66 -13.15 10.06
N ILE A 147 -10.44 -13.24 10.63
CA ILE A 147 -9.20 -12.82 9.94
C ILE A 147 -8.95 -13.72 8.73
N PHE A 148 -9.14 -15.03 8.88
CA PHE A 148 -9.00 -15.99 7.79
C PHE A 148 -10.08 -15.82 6.72
N ILE A 149 -11.35 -15.56 7.10
CA ILE A 149 -12.43 -15.28 6.15
C ILE A 149 -12.14 -14.02 5.33
N LEU A 150 -11.63 -12.99 6.00
CA LEU A 150 -11.34 -11.71 5.35
C LEU A 150 -10.16 -11.84 4.39
N LEU A 151 -9.11 -12.58 4.77
CA LEU A 151 -7.99 -12.96 3.88
C LEU A 151 -8.43 -13.87 2.72
N ALA A 152 -9.29 -14.86 2.99
CA ALA A 152 -9.77 -15.81 2.00
C ALA A 152 -10.61 -15.16 0.90
N SER A 153 -11.39 -14.12 1.24
CA SER A 153 -12.18 -13.37 0.25
C SER A 153 -11.30 -12.64 -0.76
N PHE A 154 -10.14 -12.13 -0.32
CA PHE A 154 -9.16 -11.51 -1.22
C PHE A 154 -8.35 -12.54 -2.02
N LEU A 155 -8.10 -13.73 -1.47
CA LEU A 155 -7.56 -14.86 -2.22
C LEU A 155 -8.53 -15.35 -3.30
N PHE A 156 -9.84 -15.28 -3.08
CA PHE A 156 -10.85 -15.63 -4.09
C PHE A 156 -10.83 -14.68 -5.30
N LEU A 157 -10.47 -13.40 -5.12
CA LEU A 157 -10.27 -12.46 -6.23
C LEU A 157 -9.10 -12.87 -7.15
N ILE A 158 -8.10 -13.61 -6.63
CA ILE A 158 -7.01 -14.20 -7.43
C ILE A 158 -7.55 -15.27 -8.39
N CYS A 159 -8.63 -15.95 -8.02
CA CYS A 159 -9.28 -17.00 -8.83
C CYS A 159 -10.17 -16.45 -9.95
N ILE A 160 -10.39 -15.13 -10.02
CA ILE A 160 -11.21 -14.52 -11.08
C ILE A 160 -10.29 -13.96 -12.18
N PRO A 161 -9.87 -14.79 -13.15
CA PRO A 161 -9.66 -14.24 -14.48
C PRO A 161 -10.36 -15.07 -15.55
N TYR A 162 -11.50 -14.57 -16.05
CA TYR A 162 -12.04 -14.94 -17.36
C TYR A 162 -12.67 -13.73 -18.05
N VAL A 163 -11.83 -12.82 -18.58
CA VAL A 163 -12.26 -11.75 -19.51
C VAL A 163 -11.20 -11.59 -20.63
N LYS A 164 -11.61 -11.27 -21.87
CA LYS A 164 -10.81 -11.28 -23.11
C LYS A 164 -9.88 -10.06 -23.29
N GLY A 165 -8.70 -10.30 -23.91
CA GLY A 165 -7.89 -9.29 -24.60
C GLY A 165 -7.05 -8.38 -23.70
N ASP A 166 -7.43 -7.10 -23.59
CA ASP A 166 -6.72 -6.08 -22.78
C ASP A 166 -7.07 -6.13 -21.29
N SER A 167 -8.27 -6.61 -20.96
CA SER A 167 -8.68 -6.77 -19.56
C SER A 167 -7.81 -7.77 -18.81
N LYS A 168 -7.15 -8.73 -19.50
CA LYS A 168 -6.31 -9.75 -18.86
C LYS A 168 -5.11 -9.16 -18.15
N LYS A 169 -4.43 -8.20 -18.80
CA LYS A 169 -3.26 -7.52 -18.23
C LYS A 169 -3.69 -6.70 -17.01
N ALA A 170 -4.74 -5.89 -17.16
CA ALA A 170 -5.33 -5.11 -16.08
C ALA A 170 -5.77 -5.96 -14.87
N ILE A 171 -6.49 -7.06 -15.12
CA ILE A 171 -6.91 -8.03 -14.10
C ILE A 171 -5.68 -8.64 -13.40
N ARG A 172 -4.63 -9.02 -14.15
CA ARG A 172 -3.40 -9.55 -13.57
C ARG A 172 -2.75 -8.55 -12.61
N TYR A 173 -2.61 -7.27 -12.99
CA TYR A 173 -2.05 -6.26 -12.10
C TYR A 173 -2.91 -6.05 -10.86
N MET A 174 -4.24 -6.04 -10.98
CA MET A 174 -5.12 -5.92 -9.82
C MET A 174 -5.02 -7.11 -8.88
N ILE A 175 -4.95 -8.33 -9.41
CA ILE A 175 -4.71 -9.54 -8.63
C ILE A 175 -3.36 -9.45 -7.89
N CYS A 176 -2.29 -9.06 -8.60
CA CYS A 176 -0.97 -8.87 -8.00
C CYS A 176 -0.98 -7.78 -6.91
N TYR A 177 -1.68 -6.66 -7.13
CA TYR A 177 -1.82 -5.59 -6.14
C TYR A 177 -2.52 -6.08 -4.88
N VAL A 178 -3.64 -6.78 -5.04
CA VAL A 178 -4.40 -7.36 -3.92
C VAL A 178 -3.51 -8.36 -3.17
N ALA A 179 -2.88 -9.30 -3.86
CA ALA A 179 -1.98 -10.27 -3.26
C ALA A 179 -0.80 -9.60 -2.51
N ALA A 180 -0.24 -8.54 -3.08
CA ALA A 180 0.90 -7.81 -2.51
C ALA A 180 0.56 -6.86 -1.35
N THR A 181 -0.73 -6.62 -1.07
CA THR A 181 -1.14 -5.60 -0.08
C THR A 181 -2.20 -6.09 0.91
N THR A 182 -2.80 -7.27 0.71
CA THR A 182 -3.85 -7.81 1.60
C THR A 182 -3.35 -8.02 3.03
N HIS A 183 -2.06 -8.31 3.24
CA HIS A 183 -1.48 -8.41 4.58
C HIS A 183 -1.66 -7.14 5.42
N LEU A 184 -1.79 -5.97 4.79
CA LEU A 184 -2.03 -4.70 5.47
C LEU A 184 -3.38 -4.68 6.16
N ILE A 185 -4.39 -5.28 5.55
CA ILE A 185 -5.72 -5.35 6.13
C ILE A 185 -5.69 -6.15 7.45
N GLY A 186 -5.09 -7.34 7.41
CA GLY A 186 -4.92 -8.17 8.61
C GLY A 186 -4.13 -7.42 9.68
N THR A 187 -3.07 -6.72 9.28
CA THR A 187 -2.23 -5.91 10.16
C THR A 187 -3.03 -4.78 10.82
N HIS A 188 -3.80 -4.00 10.06
CA HIS A 188 -4.59 -2.88 10.56
C HIS A 188 -5.65 -3.34 11.56
N TYR A 189 -6.34 -4.45 11.26
CA TYR A 189 -7.34 -5.03 12.16
C TYR A 189 -6.72 -5.53 13.46
N ILE A 190 -5.67 -6.36 13.37
CA ILE A 190 -5.03 -6.97 14.54
C ILE A 190 -4.42 -5.90 15.44
N LEU A 191 -3.70 -4.92 14.88
CA LEU A 191 -3.11 -3.83 15.64
C LEU A 191 -4.19 -2.93 16.29
N GLY A 192 -5.30 -2.65 15.60
CA GLY A 192 -6.44 -1.94 16.17
C GLY A 192 -7.05 -2.68 17.36
N LYS A 193 -7.19 -4.00 17.24
CA LYS A 193 -7.73 -4.84 18.31
C LYS A 193 -6.80 -4.91 19.53
N ILE A 194 -5.50 -5.13 19.33
CA ILE A 194 -4.52 -5.25 20.44
C ILE A 194 -4.30 -3.90 21.13
N SER A 195 -4.31 -2.81 20.38
CA SER A 195 -4.10 -1.47 20.94
C SER A 195 -5.30 -0.95 21.73
N GLY A 196 -6.48 -1.58 21.58
CA GLY A 196 -7.76 -1.06 22.07
C GLY A 196 -8.21 0.22 21.34
N ASP A 197 -7.54 0.59 20.26
CA ASP A 197 -7.78 1.81 19.49
C ASP A 197 -8.10 1.44 18.03
N PHE A 198 -9.39 1.37 17.71
CA PHE A 198 -9.81 1.13 16.34
C PHE A 198 -9.78 2.38 15.47
N SER A 199 -9.61 3.58 16.03
CA SER A 199 -9.53 4.81 15.22
C SER A 199 -8.26 4.81 14.37
N GLY A 200 -7.15 4.30 14.92
CA GLY A 200 -5.84 4.34 14.26
C GLY A 200 -5.14 5.69 14.35
N LEU A 201 -5.61 6.58 15.23
CA LEU A 201 -5.13 7.96 15.40
C LEU A 201 -4.74 8.25 16.86
N LYS A 202 -3.97 7.36 17.48
CA LYS A 202 -3.45 7.59 18.83
C LYS A 202 -2.50 8.80 18.85
N SER A 203 -2.67 9.69 19.83
CA SER A 203 -2.00 11.01 19.91
C SER A 203 -0.49 11.01 19.61
N SER A 204 0.24 10.00 20.09
CA SER A 204 1.70 9.91 19.91
C SER A 204 2.16 9.48 18.50
N GLY A 205 1.25 9.13 17.60
CA GLY A 205 1.53 8.65 16.24
C GLY A 205 0.75 9.37 15.13
N VAL A 206 -0.18 10.27 15.47
CA VAL A 206 -1.07 10.95 14.50
C VAL A 206 -0.28 11.67 13.41
N LEU A 207 0.74 12.45 13.78
CA LEU A 207 1.52 13.22 12.80
C LEU A 207 2.23 12.30 11.78
N SER A 208 2.84 11.22 12.26
CA SER A 208 3.50 10.22 11.41
C SER A 208 2.48 9.53 10.48
N ALA A 209 1.32 9.15 11.01
CA ALA A 209 0.23 8.56 10.24
C ALA A 209 -0.34 9.52 9.17
N LEU A 210 -0.47 10.81 9.49
CA LEU A 210 -0.91 11.85 8.56
C LEU A 210 0.13 12.12 7.46
N ILE A 211 1.41 12.26 7.81
CA ILE A 211 2.50 12.42 6.84
C ILE A 211 2.51 11.22 5.89
N PHE A 212 2.41 10.01 6.42
CA PHE A 212 2.34 8.80 5.62
C PHE A 212 1.11 8.75 4.70
N PHE A 213 -0.05 9.17 5.20
CA PHE A 213 -1.27 9.26 4.40
C PHE A 213 -1.11 10.26 3.25
N VAL A 214 -0.65 11.47 3.54
CA VAL A 214 -0.42 12.52 2.54
C VAL A 214 0.62 12.06 1.52
N GLY A 215 1.72 11.44 1.96
CA GLY A 215 2.73 10.83 1.07
C GLY A 215 2.11 9.80 0.13
N LYS A 216 1.30 8.88 0.67
CA LYS A 216 0.57 7.88 -0.14
C LYS A 216 -0.43 8.49 -1.11
N ARG A 217 -0.98 9.69 -0.85
CA ARG A 217 -1.87 10.38 -1.79
C ARG A 217 -1.12 11.20 -2.81
N LEU A 218 -0.04 11.87 -2.41
CA LEU A 218 0.86 12.63 -3.28
C LEU A 218 1.39 11.76 -4.41
N LEU A 219 1.65 10.49 -4.13
CA LEU A 219 1.92 9.49 -5.15
C LEU A 219 0.93 9.55 -6.33
N PHE A 220 -0.36 9.69 -6.08
CA PHE A 220 -1.40 9.75 -7.12
C PHE A 220 -1.68 11.17 -7.64
N LEU A 221 -0.95 12.17 -7.15
CA LEU A 221 -1.00 13.53 -7.65
C LEU A 221 0.06 13.71 -8.74
N ASP A 222 -0.42 13.78 -9.98
CA ASP A 222 0.37 14.28 -11.10
C ASP A 222 0.14 15.79 -11.27
N ILE A 223 1.19 16.55 -10.98
CA ILE A 223 1.30 17.97 -11.32
C ILE A 223 2.44 18.07 -12.33
N SER A 224 2.25 17.47 -13.48
CA SER A 224 2.95 17.82 -14.71
C SER A 224 2.50 19.23 -15.10
N CYS A 225 3.05 20.23 -14.39
CA CYS A 225 3.04 21.61 -14.87
C CYS A 225 3.93 21.64 -16.11
N ASN A 226 3.31 21.76 -17.28
CA ASN A 226 3.98 22.34 -18.44
C ASN A 226 4.33 23.79 -18.08
N CYS A 227 5.48 24.00 -17.45
CA CYS A 227 6.15 25.28 -17.36
C CYS A 227 7.40 25.19 -18.24
#